data_AF-A0A429T442-F1
#
_entry.id   AF-A0A429T442-F1
#
_cell.length_a   1.000
_cell.length_b   1.000
_cell.length_c   1.000
_cell.angle_alpha   90.00
_cell.angle_beta   90.00
_cell.angle_gamma   90.00
#
_symmetry.space_group_name_H-M   'P 1'
#
loop_
_entity.id
_entity.type
_entity.pdbx_description
1 polymer ?
#
loop_
_entity_poly.entity_id
_entity_poly.type
_entity_poly.pdbx_seq_one_letter_code
_entity_poly.pdbx_strand_id
1 'polypeptide(L)'
;MPISAKDARQRFYPLIRQVNEDHVPVEVTSREHGDVVIMSAADFRSWQETVHLLRSPRNAQVLMESIEELDDTPAATRRPPGGGGAHGAGGSPQAGDGA
;
A
#
# COMPACT_ATOMS: atom_id res chain seq x y z
N MET A 1 -2.99 -18.30 -17.95
CA MET A 1 -2.89 -19.72 -18.35
C MET A 1 -1.70 -20.32 -17.62
N PRO A 2 -1.82 -21.54 -17.07
CA PRO A 2 -0.72 -22.20 -16.39
C PRO A 2 0.41 -22.54 -17.36
N ILE A 3 1.66 -22.52 -16.87
CA ILE A 3 2.84 -22.95 -17.62
C ILE A 3 3.34 -24.30 -17.10
N SER A 4 4.15 -25.02 -17.88
CA SER A 4 4.74 -26.26 -17.38
C SER A 4 5.93 -25.98 -16.45
N ALA A 5 6.22 -26.89 -15.52
CA ALA A 5 7.41 -26.81 -14.67
C ALA A 5 8.72 -26.74 -15.47
N LYS A 6 8.76 -27.36 -16.67
CA LYS A 6 9.91 -27.28 -17.59
C LYS A 6 10.10 -25.85 -18.10
N ASP A 7 9.02 -25.19 -18.54
CA ASP A 7 9.06 -23.82 -19.05
C ASP A 7 9.39 -22.83 -17.92
N ALA A 8 8.81 -23.05 -16.74
CA ALA A 8 9.09 -22.26 -15.55
C ALA A 8 10.58 -22.31 -15.18
N ARG A 9 11.20 -23.49 -15.20
CA ARG A 9 12.64 -23.66 -14.95
C ARG A 9 13.49 -22.94 -15.98
N GLN A 10 13.13 -22.99 -17.26
CA GLN A 10 13.88 -22.32 -18.33
C GLN A 10 13.79 -20.79 -18.25
N ARG A 11 12.70 -20.26 -17.69
CA ARG A 11 12.39 -18.82 -17.65
C ARG A 11 12.29 -18.28 -16.23
N PHE A 12 12.97 -18.89 -15.26
CA PHE A 12 12.77 -18.59 -13.84
C PHE A 12 13.07 -17.13 -13.47
N TYR A 13 14.20 -16.57 -13.90
CA TYR A 13 14.52 -15.16 -13.62
C TYR A 13 13.57 -14.16 -14.31
N PRO A 14 13.23 -14.33 -15.61
CA PRO A 14 12.15 -13.56 -16.23
C PRO A 14 10.81 -13.65 -15.47
N LEU A 15 10.44 -14.84 -14.98
CA LEU A 15 9.22 -15.02 -14.21
C LEU A 15 9.28 -14.27 -12.86
N ILE A 16 10.40 -14.32 -12.15
CA ILE A 16 10.60 -13.54 -10.92
C ILE A 16 10.37 -12.05 -11.20
N ARG A 17 10.96 -11.53 -12.26
CA ARG A 17 10.75 -10.13 -12.67
C ARG A 17 9.27 -9.86 -12.93
N GLN A 18 8.65 -10.65 -13.79
CA GLN A 18 7.26 -10.50 -14.19
C GLN A 18 6.31 -10.47 -12.99
N VAL A 19 6.42 -11.43 -12.05
CA VAL A 19 5.50 -11.48 -10.91
C VAL A 19 5.69 -10.31 -9.93
N ASN A 20 6.87 -9.69 -9.88
CA ASN A 20 7.12 -8.50 -9.05
C ASN A 20 6.71 -7.19 -9.75
N GLU A 21 6.79 -7.13 -11.08
CA GLU A 21 6.42 -5.92 -11.84
C GLU A 21 4.91 -5.87 -12.08
N ASP A 22 4.31 -7.00 -12.47
CA ASP A 22 2.90 -7.06 -12.86
C ASP A 22 1.98 -7.35 -11.66
N HIS A 23 2.51 -7.84 -10.54
CA HIS A 23 1.73 -8.33 -9.38
C HIS A 23 0.68 -9.38 -9.75
N VAL A 24 0.94 -10.15 -10.82
CA VAL A 24 0.08 -11.23 -11.29
C VAL A 24 0.71 -12.59 -10.97
N PRO A 25 0.05 -13.45 -10.18
CA PRO A 25 0.53 -14.80 -9.91
C PRO A 25 0.54 -15.68 -11.17
N VAL A 26 1.55 -16.55 -11.28
CA VAL A 26 1.66 -17.54 -12.36
C VAL A 26 1.54 -18.93 -11.78
N GLU A 27 0.59 -19.70 -12.30
CA GLU A 27 0.43 -21.12 -11.99
C GLU A 27 1.39 -21.96 -12.83
N VAL A 28 2.07 -22.89 -12.16
CA VAL A 28 3.03 -23.82 -12.75
C VAL A 28 2.55 -25.24 -12.50
N THR A 29 2.38 -25.99 -13.59
CA THR A 29 1.88 -27.37 -13.55
C THR A 29 3.01 -28.39 -13.65
N SER A 30 2.91 -29.47 -12.87
CA SER A 30 3.89 -30.57 -12.91
C SER A 30 3.19 -31.92 -12.95
N ARG A 31 3.64 -32.80 -13.84
CA ARG A 31 3.11 -34.17 -13.95
C ARG A 31 3.48 -35.07 -12.76
N GLU A 32 4.59 -34.76 -12.08
CA GLU A 32 5.20 -35.68 -11.08
C GLU A 32 5.17 -35.12 -9.65
N HIS A 33 5.09 -33.80 -9.47
CA HIS A 33 5.37 -33.16 -8.17
C HIS A 33 4.27 -32.19 -7.70
N GLY A 34 3.12 -32.18 -8.37
CA GLY A 34 2.01 -31.29 -8.08
C GLY A 34 2.22 -29.86 -8.58
N ASP A 35 1.13 -29.11 -8.59
CA ASP A 35 1.09 -27.75 -9.13
C ASP A 35 1.48 -26.73 -8.06
N VAL A 36 2.09 -25.63 -8.49
CA VAL A 36 2.54 -24.54 -7.61
C VAL A 36 2.16 -23.19 -8.20
N VAL A 37 2.08 -22.17 -7.34
CA VAL A 37 1.90 -20.78 -7.75
C VAL A 37 3.16 -20.00 -7.42
N ILE A 38 3.66 -19.25 -8.40
CA ILE A 38 4.75 -18.28 -8.23
C ILE A 38 4.12 -16.88 -8.20
N MET A 39 4.41 -16.10 -7.16
CA MET A 39 3.94 -14.72 -6.98
C MET A 39 5.02 -13.89 -6.30
N SER A 40 4.87 -12.56 -6.30
CA SER A 40 5.78 -11.71 -5.55
C SER A 40 5.67 -12.01 -4.05
N ALA A 41 6.81 -11.92 -3.35
CA ALA A 41 6.81 -12.11 -1.91
C ALA A 41 6.06 -10.98 -1.18
N ALA A 42 5.96 -9.80 -1.80
CA ALA A 42 5.17 -8.68 -1.27
C ALA A 42 3.67 -9.03 -1.27
N ASP A 43 3.13 -9.49 -2.40
CA ASP A 43 1.71 -9.86 -2.52
C ASP A 43 1.37 -11.02 -1.58
N PHE A 44 2.24 -12.02 -1.47
CA PHE A 44 2.05 -13.12 -0.53
C PHE A 44 1.94 -12.63 0.92
N ARG A 45 2.84 -11.74 1.35
CA ARG A 45 2.80 -11.18 2.72
C ARG A 45 1.56 -10.31 2.95
N SER A 46 1.22 -9.45 2.00
CA SER A 46 0.01 -8.61 2.07
C SER A 46 -1.26 -9.46 2.14
N TRP A 47 -1.30 -10.58 1.40
CA TRP A 47 -2.42 -11.51 1.47
C TRP A 47 -2.49 -12.23 2.82
N GLN A 48 -1.35 -12.70 3.35
CA GLN A 48 -1.30 -13.31 4.67
C GLN A 48 -1.76 -12.35 5.78
N GLU A 49 -1.37 -11.08 5.69
CA GLU A 49 -1.80 -10.04 6.62
C GLU A 49 -3.30 -9.75 6.51
N THR A 50 -3.83 -9.63 5.28
CA THR A 50 -5.27 -9.44 5.05
C THR A 50 -6.07 -10.61 5.61
N VAL A 51 -5.65 -11.85 5.34
CA VAL A 51 -6.27 -13.05 5.90
C VAL A 51 -6.16 -13.06 7.42
N HIS A 52 -5.04 -12.62 7.99
CA HIS A 52 -4.86 -12.52 9.45
C HIS A 52 -5.83 -11.51 10.07
N LEU A 53 -5.99 -10.33 9.47
CA LEU A 53 -6.93 -9.30 9.94
C LEU A 53 -8.38 -9.80 9.87
N LEU A 54 -8.75 -10.49 8.79
CA LEU A 54 -10.11 -10.99 8.58
C LEU A 54 -10.44 -12.26 9.38
N ARG A 55 -9.46 -12.95 9.97
CA ARG A 55 -9.69 -14.14 10.81
C ARG A 55 -10.40 -13.83 12.13
N SER A 56 -10.40 -12.58 12.58
CA SER A 56 -11.18 -12.14 13.74
C SER A 56 -12.45 -11.45 13.25
N PRO A 57 -13.65 -12.00 13.51
CA PRO A 57 -14.92 -11.36 13.12
C PRO A 57 -15.04 -9.92 13.62
N ARG A 58 -14.50 -9.63 14.80
CA ARG A 58 -14.43 -8.29 15.38
C ARG A 58 -13.50 -7.36 14.59
N ASN A 59 -12.35 -7.84 14.14
CA ASN A 59 -11.42 -7.02 13.36
C ASN A 59 -11.94 -6.78 11.93
N ALA A 60 -12.64 -7.75 11.36
CA ALA A 60 -13.33 -7.58 10.07
C ALA A 60 -14.43 -6.51 10.17
N GLN A 61 -15.24 -6.52 11.24
CA GLN A 61 -16.27 -5.50 11.49
C GLN A 61 -15.67 -4.10 11.62
N VAL A 62 -14.66 -3.91 12.48
CA VAL A 62 -14.01 -2.60 12.67
C VAL A 62 -13.35 -2.09 11.39
N LEU A 63 -12.75 -2.97 10.58
CA LEU A 63 -12.17 -2.58 9.30
C LEU A 63 -13.25 -2.15 8.29
N MET A 64 -14.39 -2.86 8.24
CA MET A 64 -15.52 -2.49 7.39
C MET A 64 -16.14 -1.14 7.82
N GLU A 65 -16.35 -0.93 9.12
CA GLU A 65 -16.82 0.35 9.67
C GLU A 65 -15.86 1.51 9.32
N SER A 66 -14.55 1.29 9.41
CA SER A 66 -13.55 2.32 9.05
C SER A 66 -13.55 2.67 7.55
N ILE A 67 -13.85 1.70 6.67
CA ILE A 67 -13.96 1.94 5.22
C ILE A 67 -15.23 2.76 4.94
N GLU A 68 -16.35 2.43 5.58
CA GLU A 68 -17.60 3.19 5.46
C GLU A 68 -17.45 4.65 5.93
N GLU A 69 -16.77 4.88 7.06
CA GLU A 69 -16.47 6.23 7.55
C GLU A 69 -15.59 7.04 6.57
N LEU A 70 -14.67 6.38 5.86
CA LEU A 70 -13.81 7.03 4.86
C LEU A 70 -14.57 7.40 3.58
N ASP A 71 -15.51 6.55 3.14
CA ASP A 71 -16.34 6.81 1.96
C ASP A 71 -17.38 7.92 2.22
N ASP A 72 -17.87 8.04 3.46
CA ASP A 72 -18.81 9.10 3.87
C ASP A 72 -18.14 10.44 4.21
N THR A 73 -16.80 10.50 4.22
CA THR A 73 -16.07 11.74 4.49
C THR A 73 -15.76 12.50 3.19
N PRO A 74 -16.35 13.69 2.94
CA PRO A 74 -16.01 14.50 1.78
C PRO A 74 -14.53 14.88 1.82
N ALA A 75 -13.84 14.83 0.67
CA ALA A 75 -12.41 15.12 0.51
C ALA A 75 -11.92 16.50 1.01
N ALA A 76 -12.81 17.32 1.60
CA ALA A 76 -12.57 18.68 2.05
C ALA A 76 -11.90 18.81 3.44
N THR A 77 -11.76 17.75 4.23
CA THR A 77 -11.09 17.83 5.55
C THR A 77 -9.58 17.53 5.50
N ARG A 78 -8.98 17.39 4.32
CA ARG A 78 -7.51 17.44 4.19
C ARG A 78 -7.04 18.88 4.39
N ARG A 79 -7.04 19.36 5.64
CA ARG A 79 -6.34 20.58 6.01
C ARG A 79 -4.84 20.30 5.92
N PRO A 80 -4.08 20.89 4.98
CA PRO A 80 -2.63 20.84 5.06
C PRO A 80 -2.18 21.52 6.36
N PRO A 81 -1.24 20.94 7.12
CA PRO A 81 -0.65 21.63 8.25
C PRO A 81 0.28 22.72 7.71
N GLY A 82 -0.16 23.99 7.75
CA GLY A 82 0.72 25.11 7.43
C GLY A 82 0.01 26.36 6.92
N GLY A 83 -0.86 26.96 7.73
CA GLY A 83 -1.29 28.34 7.54
C GLY A 83 -0.57 29.22 8.55
N GLY A 84 0.34 30.10 8.08
CA GLY A 84 1.10 31.03 8.92
C GLY A 84 1.38 32.35 8.21
N GLY A 85 0.33 33.15 8.03
CA GLY A 85 0.34 34.62 8.08
C GLY A 85 1.22 35.41 7.11
N ALA A 86 0.62 35.88 6.00
CA ALA A 86 1.13 37.03 5.25
C ALA A 86 0.09 38.18 5.26
N HIS A 87 0.29 39.14 6.17
CA HIS A 87 -0.19 40.54 6.17
C HIS A 87 0.19 41.10 7.56
N GLY A 88 0.92 42.20 7.78
CA GLY A 88 1.19 43.36 6.96
C GLY A 88 0.99 44.60 7.87
N ALA A 89 2.02 45.44 7.97
CA ALA A 89 2.04 46.81 8.51
C ALA A 89 1.90 47.03 10.03
N GLY A 90 2.86 47.76 10.58
CA GLY A 90 2.80 48.29 11.94
C GLY A 90 4.14 48.79 12.46
N GLY A 91 4.86 49.61 11.67
CA GLY A 91 6.02 50.33 12.17
C GLY A 91 5.59 51.40 13.17
N SER A 92 6.20 51.40 14.35
CA SER A 92 6.31 52.55 15.24
C SER A 92 7.56 52.37 16.11
N PRO A 93 8.45 53.38 16.19
CA PRO A 93 9.73 53.27 16.87
C PRO A 93 9.64 53.75 18.32
N GLN A 94 10.29 53.04 19.23
CA GLN A 94 10.72 53.50 20.55
C GLN A 94 11.86 52.58 20.97
N ALA A 95 12.89 52.97 21.68
CA ALA A 95 13.53 54.23 22.04
C ALA A 95 14.80 53.73 22.75
N GLY A 96 15.94 54.35 22.51
CA GLY A 96 17.19 53.92 23.14
C GLY A 96 18.20 55.05 23.13
N ASP A 97 18.10 55.87 24.17
CA ASP A 97 19.12 56.83 24.59
C ASP A 97 20.51 56.18 24.71
N GLY A 98 21.53 56.99 24.40
CA GLY A 98 22.66 57.12 25.31
C GLY A 98 24.03 56.66 24.80
N ALA A 99 24.92 57.66 24.73
CA ALA A 99 26.39 57.64 24.70
C ALA A 99 27.08 57.56 23.33
#